data_AF-A0A5S4SSC5-F1
#
_entry.id   AF-A0A5S4SSC5-F1
#
_cell.length_a   1.000
_cell.length_b   1.000
_cell.length_c   1.000
_cell.angle_alpha   90.00
_cell.angle_beta   90.00
_cell.angle_gamma   90.00
#
_symmetry.space_group_name_H-M   'P 1'
#
loop_
_entity.id
_entity.type
_entity.pdbx_description
1 polymer ?
#
loop_
_entity_poly.entity_id
_entity_poly.type
_entity_poly.pdbx_seq_one_letter_code
_entity_poly.pdbx_strand_id
1 'polypeptide(L)'
;MSIVTTQQKHGNLLGSTPWGNLNALHFILKTGANGGALEADSNAPLAVGDKVRMGVIPAGSTLVDAMAVVSTGLTATVKGDLGFEYVDGADVAKTPQDSAYFGAALDLAVAARLRNTSTKAPVTLPKDAYLVLTTSGAANAKAASVDVVLQVISTGAL
;
A
#
# COMPACT_ATOMS: atom_id res chain seq x y z
N MET A 1 3.49 35.14 -24.83
CA MET A 1 3.57 33.80 -24.20
C MET A 1 3.52 34.03 -22.69
N SER A 2 2.47 33.57 -22.01
CA SER A 2 2.34 33.80 -20.56
C SER A 2 3.18 32.77 -19.80
N ILE A 3 4.05 33.24 -18.90
CA ILE A 3 4.74 32.38 -17.94
C ILE A 3 3.80 32.18 -16.76
N VAL A 4 3.45 30.93 -16.49
CA VAL A 4 2.60 30.54 -15.36
C VAL A 4 3.48 29.80 -14.35
N THR A 5 3.61 30.35 -13.15
CA THR A 5 4.37 29.75 -12.04
C THR A 5 3.40 29.26 -10.98
N THR A 6 3.45 27.97 -10.64
CA THR A 6 2.62 27.38 -9.57
C THR A 6 3.07 27.90 -8.20
N GLN A 7 2.13 28.40 -7.39
CA GLN A 7 2.42 28.93 -6.05
C GLN A 7 2.41 27.87 -4.93
N GLN A 8 2.20 26.59 -5.26
CA GLN A 8 2.35 25.51 -4.27
C GLN A 8 3.79 25.48 -3.76
N LYS A 9 3.98 25.83 -2.49
CA LYS A 9 5.25 25.60 -1.81
C LYS A 9 5.43 24.10 -1.66
N HIS A 10 6.65 23.60 -1.89
CA HIS A 10 7.00 22.24 -1.51
C HIS A 10 6.62 22.05 -0.03
N GLY A 11 5.76 21.06 0.28
CA GLY A 11 5.23 20.83 1.63
C GLY A 11 6.31 20.52 2.68
N ASN A 12 7.55 20.29 2.23
CA ASN A 12 8.70 20.03 3.07
C ASN A 12 9.70 21.19 2.95
N LEU A 13 9.83 21.98 4.03
CA LEU A 13 10.95 22.91 4.21
C LEU A 13 12.07 22.16 4.93
N LEU A 14 13.27 22.12 4.35
CA LEU A 14 14.45 21.62 5.05
C LEU A 14 14.74 22.59 6.22
N GLY A 15 14.67 22.09 7.45
CA GLY A 15 15.22 22.80 8.60
C GLY A 15 16.74 22.96 8.50
N SER A 16 17.34 23.77 9.38
CA SER A 16 18.80 24.03 9.42
C SER A 16 19.66 22.78 9.64
N THR A 17 19.05 21.60 9.79
CA THR A 17 19.69 20.29 9.84
C THR A 17 18.89 19.34 8.93
N PRO A 18 19.42 18.93 7.76
CA PRO A 18 18.63 18.24 6.75
C PRO A 18 18.56 16.73 7.04
N TRP A 19 17.59 16.33 7.84
CA TRP A 19 17.04 14.97 7.72
C TRP A 19 15.74 15.09 6.94
N GLY A 20 15.72 14.53 5.73
CA GLY A 20 14.47 14.43 4.97
C GLY A 20 13.46 13.58 5.77
N ASN A 21 12.20 13.97 5.73
CA ASN A 21 11.08 13.26 6.36
C ASN A 21 10.48 12.16 5.47
N LEU A 22 11.16 11.82 4.37
CA LEU A 22 10.80 10.71 3.50
C LEU A 22 11.24 9.41 4.16
N ASN A 23 10.28 8.55 4.47
CA ASN A 23 10.51 7.25 5.07
C ASN A 23 9.90 6.16 4.18
N ALA A 24 10.50 4.96 4.23
CA ALA A 24 9.97 3.79 3.54
C ALA A 24 9.43 2.81 4.58
N LEU A 25 8.12 2.54 4.53
CA LEU A 25 7.47 1.52 5.33
C LEU A 25 7.49 0.20 4.54
N HIS A 26 8.09 -0.84 5.12
CA HIS A 26 8.20 -2.15 4.48
C HIS A 26 7.21 -3.12 5.14
N PHE A 27 6.32 -3.67 4.33
CA PHE A 27 5.33 -4.67 4.71
C PHE A 27 5.60 -5.97 3.96
N ILE A 28 5.39 -7.09 4.64
CA ILE A 28 5.72 -8.42 4.11
C ILE A 28 4.50 -9.31 4.20
N LEU A 29 4.11 -9.93 3.09
CA LEU A 29 3.16 -11.01 3.04
C LEU A 29 3.87 -12.29 2.60
N LYS A 30 3.90 -13.29 3.47
CA LYS A 30 4.34 -14.65 3.14
C LYS A 30 3.16 -15.60 3.26
N THR A 31 3.09 -16.56 2.35
CA THR A 31 2.10 -17.63 2.40
C THR A 31 2.77 -18.99 2.54
N GLY A 32 2.10 -19.91 3.24
CA GLY A 32 2.55 -21.30 3.43
C GLY A 32 2.20 -22.20 2.25
N ALA A 33 2.61 -23.47 2.33
CA ALA A 33 2.30 -24.47 1.29
C ALA A 33 0.79 -24.69 1.09
N ASN A 34 -0.03 -24.43 2.12
CA ASN A 34 -1.49 -24.44 2.03
C ASN A 34 -2.08 -23.19 1.34
N GLY A 35 -1.26 -22.19 1.04
CA GLY A 35 -1.65 -20.93 0.43
C GLY A 35 -2.19 -19.87 1.40
N GLY A 36 -2.28 -20.18 2.69
CA GLY A 36 -2.70 -19.23 3.72
C GLY A 36 -1.56 -18.31 4.15
N ALA A 37 -1.90 -17.12 4.66
CA ALA A 37 -0.94 -16.18 5.19
C ALA A 37 -0.23 -16.74 6.43
N LEU A 38 1.08 -16.54 6.51
CA LEU A 38 1.89 -16.86 7.68
C LEU A 38 1.91 -15.66 8.63
N GLU A 39 2.10 -15.92 9.93
CA GLU A 39 2.10 -14.87 10.97
C GLU A 39 0.82 -14.01 10.98
N ALA A 40 -0.30 -14.62 10.60
CA ALA A 40 -1.61 -13.99 10.49
C ALA A 40 -2.62 -14.57 11.50
N ASP A 41 -3.73 -13.87 11.68
CA ASP A 41 -4.87 -14.28 12.51
C ASP A 41 -5.64 -15.51 11.96
N SER A 42 -5.46 -15.82 10.67
CA SER A 42 -6.03 -16.99 10.01
C SER A 42 -4.98 -17.68 9.13
N ASN A 43 -4.99 -19.02 9.13
CA ASN A 43 -4.14 -19.84 8.27
C ASN A 43 -4.88 -20.39 7.03
N ALA A 44 -6.13 -19.99 6.83
CA ALA A 44 -6.92 -20.42 5.68
C ALA A 44 -6.28 -19.93 4.37
N PRO A 45 -6.38 -20.71 3.27
CA PRO A 45 -5.90 -20.27 1.96
C PRO A 45 -6.52 -18.93 1.56
N LEU A 46 -5.70 -17.98 1.08
CA LEU A 46 -6.21 -16.67 0.64
C LEU A 46 -7.16 -16.88 -0.55
N ALA A 47 -8.44 -16.55 -0.35
CA ALA A 47 -9.49 -16.68 -1.34
C ALA A 47 -9.69 -15.37 -2.13
N VAL A 48 -10.59 -15.42 -3.11
CA VAL A 48 -10.99 -14.25 -3.89
C VAL A 48 -11.78 -13.28 -3.01
N GLY A 49 -11.43 -12.00 -3.06
CA GLY A 49 -12.08 -10.94 -2.28
C GLY A 49 -11.57 -10.79 -0.84
N ASP A 50 -10.64 -11.64 -0.40
CA ASP A 50 -10.06 -11.52 0.94
C ASP A 50 -9.24 -10.24 1.06
N LYS A 51 -9.35 -9.58 2.22
CA LYS A 51 -8.60 -8.37 2.56
C LYS A 51 -7.47 -8.70 3.51
N VAL A 52 -6.24 -8.63 3.01
CA VAL A 52 -5.04 -8.83 3.82
C VAL A 52 -4.57 -7.48 4.37
N ARG A 53 -4.69 -7.29 5.68
CA ARG A 53 -4.16 -6.12 6.39
C ARG A 53 -2.66 -6.33 6.64
N MET A 54 -1.83 -5.69 5.83
CA MET A 54 -0.37 -5.91 5.84
C MET A 54 0.35 -5.17 6.98
N GLY A 55 -0.26 -4.10 7.50
CA GLY A 55 0.27 -3.33 8.62
C GLY A 55 -0.33 -1.92 8.68
N VAL A 56 -0.01 -1.20 9.75
CA VAL A 56 -0.53 0.16 10.00
C VAL A 56 0.39 1.21 9.35
N ILE A 57 -0.24 2.14 8.66
CA ILE A 57 0.32 3.40 8.19
C ILE A 57 -0.07 4.48 9.21
N PRO A 58 0.90 5.12 9.88
CA PRO A 58 0.60 6.14 10.90
C PRO A 58 -0.10 7.37 10.32
N ALA A 59 -0.96 8.00 11.11
CA ALA A 59 -1.52 9.32 10.84
C ALA A 59 -0.43 10.35 10.58
N GLY A 60 -0.71 11.34 9.73
CA GLY A 60 0.28 12.31 9.27
C GLY A 60 1.25 11.78 8.22
N SER A 61 1.04 10.56 7.72
CA SER A 61 1.79 10.04 6.56
C SER A 61 1.16 10.55 5.27
N THR A 62 1.95 11.25 4.46
CA THR A 62 1.58 11.61 3.10
C THR A 62 2.02 10.52 2.14
N LEU A 63 1.07 9.92 1.42
CA LEU A 63 1.27 8.76 0.56
C LEU A 63 1.86 9.18 -0.79
N VAL A 64 3.15 8.88 -1.04
CA VAL A 64 3.87 9.36 -2.23
C VAL A 64 3.92 8.33 -3.35
N ASP A 65 4.42 7.13 -3.03
CA ASP A 65 4.57 6.04 -4.01
C ASP A 65 4.52 4.69 -3.28
N ALA A 66 4.19 3.63 -4.00
CA ALA A 66 4.25 2.27 -3.51
C ALA A 66 4.90 1.35 -4.56
N MET A 67 5.65 0.37 -4.06
CA MET A 67 6.27 -0.67 -4.86
C MET A 67 5.95 -2.03 -4.25
N ALA A 68 5.30 -2.89 -5.03
CA ALA A 68 5.14 -4.30 -4.69
C ALA A 68 6.22 -5.13 -5.38
N VAL A 69 6.94 -5.95 -4.62
CA VAL A 69 7.97 -6.88 -5.09
C VAL A 69 7.46 -8.28 -4.83
N VAL A 70 7.17 -9.01 -5.89
CA VAL A 70 6.77 -10.41 -5.85
C VAL A 70 8.05 -11.23 -6.02
N SER A 71 8.58 -11.74 -4.91
CA SER A 71 9.79 -12.58 -4.90
C SER A 71 9.47 -14.03 -5.27
N THR A 72 8.27 -14.50 -4.91
CA THR A 72 7.72 -15.80 -5.32
C THR A 72 6.25 -15.60 -5.60
N GLY A 73 5.81 -15.87 -6.83
CA GLY A 73 4.43 -15.63 -7.26
C GLY A 73 3.42 -16.55 -6.57
N LEU A 74 2.22 -16.03 -6.34
CA LEU A 74 1.06 -16.79 -5.84
C LEU A 74 0.53 -17.77 -6.90
N THR A 75 -0.58 -18.45 -6.64
CA THR A 75 -1.27 -19.30 -7.63
C THR A 75 -1.50 -18.53 -8.94
N ALA A 76 -1.48 -19.25 -10.07
CA ALA A 76 -1.77 -18.67 -11.37
C ALA A 76 -3.10 -17.88 -11.33
N THR A 77 -3.12 -16.72 -11.98
CA THR A 77 -4.25 -15.77 -12.04
C THR A 77 -4.56 -14.98 -10.76
N VAL A 78 -3.84 -15.20 -9.66
CA VAL A 78 -3.98 -14.36 -8.47
C VAL A 78 -3.54 -12.94 -8.78
N LYS A 79 -4.44 -11.99 -8.55
CA LYS A 79 -4.19 -10.56 -8.64
C LYS A 79 -4.47 -9.89 -7.31
N GLY A 80 -4.07 -8.62 -7.16
CA GLY A 80 -4.38 -7.85 -5.98
C GLY A 80 -4.65 -6.38 -6.26
N ASP A 81 -5.59 -5.81 -5.51
CA ASP A 81 -5.78 -4.37 -5.41
C ASP A 81 -5.06 -3.87 -4.16
N LEU A 82 -4.24 -2.83 -4.31
CA LEU A 82 -3.44 -2.26 -3.22
C LEU A 82 -3.99 -0.90 -2.83
N GLY A 83 -4.43 -0.79 -1.58
CA GLY A 83 -5.11 0.38 -1.07
C GLY A 83 -4.95 0.56 0.44
N PHE A 84 -5.81 1.38 1.03
CA PHE A 84 -5.83 1.59 2.46
C PHE A 84 -7.26 1.70 3.00
N GLU A 85 -7.41 1.31 4.27
CA GLU A 85 -8.64 1.42 5.05
C GLU A 85 -8.32 1.97 6.44
N TYR A 86 -9.16 2.85 6.99
CA TYR A 86 -8.91 3.41 8.32
C TYR A 86 -9.04 2.34 9.40
N VAL A 87 -8.19 2.41 10.42
CA VAL A 87 -8.15 1.43 11.51
C VAL A 87 -9.49 1.39 12.28
N ASP A 88 -10.16 2.53 12.41
CA ASP A 88 -11.49 2.64 13.03
C ASP A 88 -12.64 2.27 12.09
N GLY A 89 -12.35 1.96 10.82
CA GLY A 89 -13.32 1.66 9.76
C GLY A 89 -14.14 2.87 9.30
N ALA A 90 -13.99 4.04 9.93
CA ALA A 90 -14.79 5.21 9.67
C ALA A 90 -14.15 6.07 8.58
N ASP A 91 -14.89 6.27 7.49
CA ASP A 91 -14.40 7.04 6.35
C ASP A 91 -14.18 8.53 6.67
N VAL A 92 -13.24 9.16 5.96
CA VAL A 92 -12.97 10.59 6.08
C VAL A 92 -13.22 11.26 4.75
N ALA A 93 -14.23 12.13 4.67
CA ALA A 93 -14.68 12.72 3.40
C ALA A 93 -13.60 13.44 2.59
N LYS A 94 -12.57 14.00 3.24
CA LYS A 94 -11.45 14.68 2.56
C LYS A 94 -10.42 13.72 1.98
N THR A 95 -10.34 12.52 2.55
CA THR A 95 -9.38 11.48 2.21
C THR A 95 -10.08 10.12 2.29
N PRO A 96 -11.03 9.85 1.38
CA PRO A 96 -11.84 8.63 1.47
C PRO A 96 -10.96 7.38 1.42
N GLN A 97 -11.37 6.33 2.14
CA GLN A 97 -10.78 5.00 2.03
C GLN A 97 -10.86 4.50 0.59
N ASP A 98 -9.81 3.81 0.15
CA ASP A 98 -9.65 3.48 -1.25
C ASP A 98 -8.89 2.17 -1.41
N SER A 99 -9.60 1.13 -1.85
CA SER A 99 -9.08 -0.24 -1.97
C SER A 99 -8.04 -0.41 -3.08
N ALA A 100 -7.93 0.56 -3.99
CA ALA A 100 -7.00 0.53 -5.11
C ALA A 100 -6.23 1.86 -5.23
N TYR A 101 -5.92 2.49 -4.09
CA TYR A 101 -5.22 3.78 -4.06
C TYR A 101 -3.88 3.73 -4.81
N PHE A 102 -3.13 2.63 -4.64
CA PHE A 102 -1.80 2.42 -5.23
C PHE A 102 -1.81 1.55 -6.50
N GLY A 103 -2.95 0.95 -6.84
CA GLY A 103 -3.06 0.11 -8.02
C GLY A 103 -4.19 -0.89 -7.92
N ALA A 104 -4.78 -1.20 -9.07
CA ALA A 104 -5.78 -2.24 -9.22
C ALA A 104 -5.24 -3.38 -10.09
N ALA A 105 -5.72 -4.59 -9.84
CA ALA A 105 -5.45 -5.80 -10.61
C ALA A 105 -3.94 -6.06 -10.83
N LEU A 106 -3.11 -5.78 -9.82
CA LEU A 106 -1.68 -6.06 -9.82
C LEU A 106 -1.45 -7.57 -9.99
N ASP A 107 -0.60 -7.97 -10.94
CA ASP A 107 -0.31 -9.38 -11.18
C ASP A 107 0.63 -9.93 -10.11
N LEU A 108 0.10 -10.77 -9.22
CA LEU A 108 0.87 -11.37 -8.14
C LEU A 108 1.26 -12.83 -8.42
N ALA A 109 0.87 -13.38 -9.58
CA ALA A 109 1.12 -14.77 -9.93
C ALA A 109 2.56 -15.03 -10.39
N VAL A 110 3.26 -13.99 -10.84
CA VAL A 110 4.61 -14.08 -11.40
C VAL A 110 5.57 -13.19 -10.61
N ALA A 111 6.84 -13.61 -10.54
CA ALA A 111 7.88 -12.78 -9.94
C ALA A 111 8.03 -11.47 -10.72
N ALA A 112 7.85 -10.34 -10.04
CA ALA A 112 7.79 -9.03 -10.65
C ALA A 112 8.10 -7.93 -9.65
N ARG A 113 8.47 -6.75 -10.17
CA ARG A 113 8.50 -5.50 -9.42
C ARG A 113 7.46 -4.57 -10.03
N LEU A 114 6.39 -4.33 -9.29
CA LEU A 114 5.26 -3.53 -9.70
C LEU A 114 5.34 -2.18 -8.99
N ARG A 115 5.22 -1.09 -9.75
CA ARG A 115 5.15 0.28 -9.22
C ARG A 115 3.71 0.76 -9.25
N ASN A 116 3.41 1.76 -8.42
CA ASN A 116 2.11 2.41 -8.40
C ASN A 116 1.69 2.84 -9.81
N THR A 117 0.50 2.41 -10.23
CA THR A 117 -0.07 2.74 -11.55
C THR A 117 -1.21 3.76 -11.45
N SER A 118 -1.57 4.16 -10.24
CA SER A 118 -2.63 5.13 -9.96
C SER A 118 -2.20 6.56 -10.27
N THR A 119 -3.13 7.36 -10.78
CA THR A 119 -2.96 8.80 -11.03
C THR A 119 -3.46 9.66 -9.87
N LYS A 120 -3.80 9.04 -8.73
CA LYS A 120 -4.31 9.74 -7.55
C LYS A 120 -3.25 10.67 -6.97
N ALA A 121 -3.66 11.88 -6.66
CA ALA A 121 -2.77 12.86 -6.02
C ALA A 121 -2.39 12.36 -4.62
N PRO A 122 -1.14 12.58 -4.17
CA PRO A 122 -0.71 12.27 -2.81
C PRO A 122 -1.65 12.87 -1.76
N VAL A 123 -2.14 12.01 -0.85
CA VAL A 123 -2.98 12.43 0.28
C VAL A 123 -2.26 12.23 1.61
N THR A 124 -2.51 13.13 2.55
CA THR A 124 -2.06 13.00 3.93
C THR A 124 -3.15 12.32 4.76
N LEU A 125 -2.80 11.21 5.40
CA LEU A 125 -3.74 10.47 6.22
C LEU A 125 -4.06 11.23 7.53
N PRO A 126 -5.33 11.54 7.81
CA PRO A 126 -5.75 12.20 9.05
C PRO A 126 -5.81 11.24 10.24
N LYS A 127 -5.80 9.92 9.99
CA LYS A 127 -5.91 8.84 10.96
C LYS A 127 -5.02 7.68 10.54
N ASP A 128 -4.72 6.80 11.49
CA ASP A 128 -4.05 5.54 11.20
C ASP A 128 -4.89 4.71 10.23
N ALA A 129 -4.24 4.16 9.22
CA ALA A 129 -4.88 3.31 8.22
C ALA A 129 -4.11 2.01 8.06
N TYR A 130 -4.79 0.90 7.82
CA TYR A 130 -4.15 -0.33 7.36
C TYR A 130 -3.79 -0.19 5.88
N LEU A 131 -2.58 -0.61 5.52
CA LEU A 131 -2.29 -0.99 4.14
C LEU A 131 -3.02 -2.31 3.86
N VAL A 132 -3.88 -2.31 2.85
CA VAL A 132 -4.72 -3.47 2.51
C VAL A 132 -4.39 -3.96 1.11
N LEU A 133 -4.12 -5.26 1.01
CA LEU A 133 -4.06 -5.99 -0.25
C LEU A 133 -5.33 -6.83 -0.38
N THR A 134 -6.20 -6.48 -1.32
CA THR A 134 -7.41 -7.25 -1.61
C THR A 134 -7.11 -8.25 -2.72
N THR A 135 -7.19 -9.55 -2.43
CA THR A 135 -6.90 -10.60 -3.41
C THR A 135 -8.04 -10.77 -4.40
N SER A 136 -7.72 -11.05 -5.65
CA SER A 136 -8.68 -11.35 -6.70
C SER A 136 -8.17 -12.48 -7.62
N GLY A 137 -9.04 -13.01 -8.48
CA GLY A 137 -8.73 -14.16 -9.33
C GLY A 137 -8.93 -15.49 -8.61
N ALA A 138 -7.95 -16.38 -8.67
CA ALA A 138 -8.00 -17.69 -8.01
C ALA A 138 -7.64 -17.63 -6.52
N ALA A 139 -7.94 -18.70 -5.79
CA ALA A 139 -7.42 -18.87 -4.42
C ALA A 139 -5.92 -19.23 -4.46
N ASN A 140 -5.17 -18.71 -3.49
CA ASN A 140 -3.78 -19.10 -3.32
C ASN A 140 -3.70 -20.51 -2.69
N ALA A 141 -2.88 -21.38 -3.26
CA ALA A 141 -2.74 -22.78 -2.84
C ALA A 141 -1.26 -23.20 -2.79
N LYS A 142 -0.35 -22.25 -2.68
CA LYS A 142 1.10 -22.47 -2.63
C LYS A 142 1.80 -21.41 -1.80
N ALA A 143 3.04 -21.71 -1.43
CA ALA A 143 3.91 -20.74 -0.79
C ALA A 143 4.33 -19.63 -1.76
N ALA A 144 4.29 -18.39 -1.29
CA ALA A 144 4.60 -17.18 -2.03
C ALA A 144 5.08 -16.07 -1.09
N SER A 145 5.73 -15.05 -1.66
CA SER A 145 6.26 -13.91 -0.92
C SER A 145 6.06 -12.63 -1.71
N VAL A 146 5.38 -11.66 -1.10
CA VAL A 146 5.14 -10.33 -1.64
C VAL A 146 5.57 -9.29 -0.60
N ASP A 147 6.47 -8.41 -1.00
CA ASP A 147 6.97 -7.30 -0.20
C ASP A 147 6.37 -6.01 -0.74
N VAL A 148 5.74 -5.19 0.10
CA VAL A 148 5.26 -3.86 -0.28
C VAL A 148 6.09 -2.81 0.43
N VAL A 149 6.73 -1.95 -0.35
CA VAL A 149 7.47 -0.80 0.15
C VAL A 149 6.68 0.45 -0.17
N LEU A 150 6.18 1.12 0.87
CA LEU A 150 5.43 2.36 0.78
C LEU A 150 6.34 3.54 1.11
N GLN A 151 6.46 4.48 0.18
CA GLN A 151 7.18 5.73 0.40
C GLN A 151 6.21 6.77 0.95
N VAL A 152 6.50 7.26 2.16
CA VAL A 152 5.69 8.25 2.86
C VAL A 152 6.52 9.44 3.29
N ILE A 153 5.90 10.61 3.25
CA ILE A 153 6.43 11.81 3.88
C ILE A 153 5.73 11.96 5.23
N SER A 154 6.49 11.88 6.31
CA SER A 154 5.95 12.06 7.66
C SER A 154 5.86 13.55 7.99
N THR A 155 4.64 14.07 8.12
CA THR A 155 4.40 15.47 8.51
C THR A 155 4.14 15.64 10.01
N GLY A 156 4.17 14.55 10.78
CA GLY A 156 3.69 14.50 12.16
C GLY A 156 2.15 14.42 12.20
N ALA A 157 1.60 14.00 13.35
CA ALA A 157 0.16 14.02 13.57
C ALA A 157 -0.34 15.47 13.39
N LEU A 158 -1.29 15.66 12.47
CA LEU A 158 -1.95 16.95 12.21
C LEU A 158 -3.04 17.23 13.23
#